data_AF-W0RP68-F1
#
_entry.id   AF-W0RP68-F1
#
_cell.length_a   1.000
_cell.length_b   1.000
_cell.length_c   1.000
_cell.angle_alpha   90.00
_cell.angle_beta   90.00
_cell.angle_gamma   90.00
#
_symmetry.space_group_name_H-M   'P 1'
#
loop_
_entity.id
_entity.type
_entity.pdbx_description
1 polymer ?
#
loop_
_entity_poly.entity_id
_entity_poly.type
_entity_poly.pdbx_seq_one_letter_code
_entity_poly.pdbx_strand_id
1 'polypeptide(L)'
;MISFTSLRERFLADRHGGGALPGLAAALTAIGWRAVGEPSPEELASYLVELVEACVTDHHDTELLVDAVARLLRDSGPLLDGGLPPVAAYEPAAREVVERYVRGEARRVELPFTGG
;
A
#
# COMPACT_ATOMS: atom_id res chain seq x y z
N MET A 1 -11.85 6.52 6.76
CA MET A 1 -11.85 5.47 7.81
C MET A 1 -11.96 4.15 7.10
N ILE A 2 -10.94 3.31 7.27
CA ILE A 2 -10.81 2.04 6.56
C ILE A 2 -11.65 0.99 7.28
N SER A 3 -12.64 0.44 6.58
CA SER A 3 -13.42 -0.70 7.09
C SER A 3 -12.61 -1.99 6.99
N PHE A 4 -12.46 -2.70 8.11
CA PHE A 4 -11.83 -4.02 8.13
C PHE A 4 -12.51 -4.99 7.14
N THR A 5 -13.84 -4.98 7.09
CA THR A 5 -14.61 -5.83 6.17
C THR A 5 -14.24 -5.56 4.72
N SER A 6 -14.17 -4.29 4.31
CA SER A 6 -13.84 -3.91 2.94
C SER A 6 -12.38 -4.23 2.59
N LEU A 7 -11.45 -4.07 3.55
CA LEU A 7 -10.07 -4.47 3.39
C LEU A 7 -9.94 -5.99 3.17
N ARG A 8 -10.60 -6.78 4.02
CA ARG A 8 -10.60 -8.24 3.92
C ARG A 8 -11.20 -8.71 2.60
N GLU A 9 -12.35 -8.17 2.20
CA GLU A 9 -13.00 -8.51 0.93
C GLU A 9 -12.08 -8.22 -0.26
N ARG A 10 -11.44 -7.05 -0.27
CA ARG A 10 -10.47 -6.68 -1.32
C ARG A 10 -9.28 -7.63 -1.36
N PHE A 11 -8.66 -7.89 -0.20
CA PHE A 11 -7.48 -8.74 -0.11
C PHE A 11 -7.78 -10.17 -0.55
N LEU A 12 -8.94 -10.72 -0.15
CA LEU A 12 -9.38 -12.02 -0.62
C LEU A 12 -9.64 -12.01 -2.13
N ALA A 13 -10.29 -10.99 -2.68
CA ALA A 13 -10.51 -10.88 -4.13
C ALA A 13 -9.17 -10.90 -4.91
N ASP A 14 -8.17 -10.16 -4.45
CA ASP A 14 -6.85 -10.13 -5.08
C ASP A 14 -6.10 -11.47 -4.94
N ARG A 15 -6.19 -12.15 -3.78
CA ARG A 15 -5.61 -13.50 -3.57
C ARG A 15 -6.15 -14.53 -4.57
N HIS A 16 -7.43 -14.45 -4.93
CA HIS A 16 -8.02 -15.33 -5.94
C HIS A 16 -7.73 -14.88 -7.39
N GLY A 17 -7.36 -13.62 -7.60
CA GLY A 17 -7.24 -12.96 -8.91
C GLY A 17 -5.82 -12.73 -9.44
N GLY A 18 -4.77 -13.16 -8.73
CA GLY A 18 -3.37 -12.98 -9.14
C GLY A 18 -2.44 -12.32 -8.12
N GLY A 19 -2.90 -12.11 -6.89
CA GLY A 19 -2.13 -11.55 -5.76
C GLY A 19 -2.45 -10.08 -5.49
N ALA A 20 -2.19 -9.64 -4.26
CA ALA A 20 -2.45 -8.26 -3.80
C ALA A 20 -1.36 -7.26 -4.22
N LEU A 21 -0.19 -7.75 -4.66
CA LEU A 21 0.97 -6.93 -5.02
C LEU A 21 0.66 -5.88 -6.09
N PRO A 22 0.01 -6.19 -7.24
CA PRO A 22 -0.28 -5.18 -8.26
C PRO A 22 -1.19 -4.05 -7.75
N GLY A 23 -2.16 -4.38 -6.90
CA GLY A 23 -3.06 -3.39 -6.32
C GLY A 23 -2.36 -2.45 -5.35
N LEU A 24 -1.45 -2.98 -4.53
CA LEU A 24 -0.66 -2.20 -3.58
C LEU A 24 0.42 -1.37 -4.26
N ALA A 25 1.09 -1.90 -5.30
CA ALA A 25 2.04 -1.15 -6.11
C ALA A 25 1.36 0.01 -6.86
N ALA A 26 0.14 -0.20 -7.37
CA ALA A 26 -0.65 0.86 -7.97
C ALA A 26 -1.06 1.94 -6.95
N ALA A 27 -1.44 1.55 -5.72
CA ALA A 27 -1.77 2.50 -4.65
C ALA A 27 -0.56 3.37 -4.26
N LEU A 28 0.63 2.77 -4.11
CA LEU A 28 1.89 3.50 -3.87
C LEU A 28 2.19 4.49 -5.00
N THR A 29 2.07 4.05 -6.25
CA THR A 29 2.29 4.91 -7.43
C THR A 29 1.32 6.08 -7.46
N ALA A 30 0.05 5.85 -7.10
CA ALA A 30 -1.01 6.85 -7.17
C ALA A 30 -0.87 7.96 -6.11
N ILE A 31 -0.23 7.68 -4.97
CA ILE A 31 0.13 8.71 -3.98
C ILE A 31 1.44 9.43 -4.32
N GLY A 32 2.05 9.12 -5.47
CA GLY A 32 3.32 9.68 -5.89
C GLY A 32 4.51 9.13 -5.09
N TRP A 33 4.32 8.02 -4.35
CA TRP A 33 5.43 7.39 -3.64
C TRP A 33 6.39 6.78 -4.64
N ARG A 34 7.50 7.47 -4.84
CA ARG A 34 8.63 6.98 -5.61
C ARG A 34 9.73 6.70 -4.61
N ALA A 35 10.10 5.44 -4.45
CA ALA A 35 11.28 5.07 -3.70
C ALA A 35 12.46 5.83 -4.33
N VAL A 36 13.13 6.66 -3.53
CA VAL A 36 14.33 7.41 -3.96
C VAL A 36 15.59 6.53 -3.81
N GLY A 37 15.42 5.27 -3.39
CA GLY A 37 16.46 4.26 -3.21
C GLY A 37 15.87 2.85 -3.08
N GLU A 38 16.62 1.94 -2.45
CA GLU A 38 16.15 0.60 -2.05
C GLU A 38 15.26 0.72 -0.79
N PRO A 39 14.15 -0.04 -0.67
CA PRO A 39 13.66 -1.06 -1.60
C PRO A 39 12.91 -0.49 -2.82
N SER A 40 12.89 -1.26 -3.92
CA SER A 40 12.10 -0.92 -5.11
C SER A 40 10.60 -0.83 -4.78
N PRO A 41 9.77 -0.12 -5.58
CA PRO A 41 8.32 -0.04 -5.33
C PRO A 41 7.62 -1.41 -5.28
N GLU A 42 8.09 -2.40 -6.03
CA GLU A 42 7.56 -3.77 -6.03
C GLU A 42 7.92 -4.53 -4.74
N GLU A 43 9.14 -4.33 -4.25
CA GLU A 43 9.60 -4.91 -3.00
C GLU A 43 8.90 -4.26 -1.79
N LEU A 44 8.72 -2.94 -1.82
CA LEU A 44 7.90 -2.23 -0.85
C LEU A 44 6.44 -2.72 -0.87
N ALA A 45 5.87 -2.92 -2.06
CA ALA A 45 4.53 -3.50 -2.22
C ALA A 45 4.45 -4.92 -1.65
N SER A 46 5.52 -5.71 -1.74
CA SER A 46 5.56 -7.06 -1.15
C SER A 46 5.51 -7.01 0.39
N TYR A 47 6.22 -6.07 1.02
CA TYR A 47 6.09 -5.85 2.47
C TYR A 47 4.69 -5.37 2.86
N LEU A 48 4.04 -4.55 2.03
CA LEU A 48 2.65 -4.16 2.27
C LEU A 48 1.68 -5.35 2.20
N VAL A 49 1.92 -6.33 1.32
CA VAL A 49 1.10 -7.56 1.26
C VAL A 49 1.14 -8.29 2.59
N GLU A 50 2.33 -8.47 3.17
CA GLU A 50 2.53 -9.13 4.46
C GLU A 50 1.80 -8.39 5.59
N LEU A 51 1.88 -7.06 5.62
CA LEU A 51 1.17 -6.24 6.63
C LEU A 51 -0.35 -6.35 6.49
N VAL A 52 -0.87 -6.33 5.25
CA VAL A 52 -2.31 -6.51 5.00
C VAL A 52 -2.75 -7.94 5.36
N GLU A 53 -1.93 -8.95 5.07
CA GLU A 53 -2.20 -10.35 5.44
C GLU A 53 -2.27 -10.52 6.95
N ALA A 54 -1.31 -9.96 7.69
CA ALA A 54 -1.32 -9.97 9.16
C ALA A 54 -2.57 -9.27 9.71
N CYS A 55 -2.97 -8.14 9.14
CA CYS A 55 -4.21 -7.46 9.53
C CYS A 55 -5.44 -8.33 9.26
N VAL A 56 -5.50 -9.02 8.12
CA VAL A 56 -6.64 -9.85 7.73
C VAL A 56 -6.71 -11.17 8.51
N THR A 57 -5.58 -11.71 8.97
CA THR A 57 -5.51 -13.06 9.56
C THR A 57 -5.28 -13.10 11.07
N ASP A 58 -4.75 -12.03 11.66
CA ASP A 58 -4.33 -12.01 13.07
C ASP A 58 -5.07 -10.92 13.89
N HIS A 59 -4.65 -9.67 13.76
CA HIS A 59 -5.06 -8.61 14.70
C HIS A 59 -6.36 -7.87 14.33
N HIS A 60 -6.78 -7.89 13.06
CA HIS A 60 -8.03 -7.28 12.58
C HIS A 60 -8.21 -5.78 12.91
N ASP A 61 -7.10 -5.07 13.09
CA ASP A 61 -7.07 -3.66 13.49
C ASP A 61 -6.48 -2.81 12.36
N THR A 62 -7.32 -2.00 11.74
CA THR A 62 -6.95 -1.16 10.60
C THR A 62 -6.10 0.05 11.00
N GLU A 63 -6.16 0.51 12.24
CA GLU A 63 -5.31 1.61 12.71
C GLU A 63 -3.90 1.09 13.03
N LEU A 64 -3.77 -0.13 13.59
CA LEU A 64 -2.47 -0.80 13.71
C LEU A 64 -1.82 -1.06 12.33
N LEU A 65 -2.62 -1.42 11.32
CA LEU A 65 -2.13 -1.53 9.95
C LEU A 65 -1.60 -0.19 9.43
N VAL A 66 -2.34 0.90 9.62
CA VAL A 66 -1.92 2.25 9.18
C VAL A 66 -0.61 2.66 9.85
N ASP A 67 -0.47 2.42 11.15
CA ASP A 67 0.78 2.70 11.87
C ASP A 67 1.96 1.85 11.34
N ALA A 68 1.73 0.56 11.07
CA ALA A 68 2.75 -0.32 10.50
C ALA A 68 3.18 0.12 9.09
N VAL A 69 2.22 0.53 8.25
CA VAL A 69 2.51 1.10 6.92
C VAL A 69 3.27 2.41 7.05
N ALA A 70 2.92 3.29 7.98
CA ALA A 70 3.62 4.54 8.20
C ALA A 70 5.10 4.32 8.60
N ARG A 71 5.36 3.32 9.46
CA ARG A 71 6.73 2.90 9.80
C ARG A 71 7.49 2.39 8.58
N LEU A 72 6.86 1.53 7.78
CA LEU A 72 7.45 1.00 6.56
C LEU A 72 7.82 2.11 5.56
N LEU A 73 6.92 3.08 5.36
CA LEU A 73 7.16 4.25 4.50
C LEU A 73 8.30 5.13 5.03
N ARG A 74 8.39 5.32 6.35
CA ARG A 74 9.49 6.05 6.97
C ARG A 74 10.83 5.35 6.74
N ASP A 75 10.89 4.06 6.99
CA ASP A 75 12.13 3.27 6.90
C ASP A 75 12.60 3.08 5.44
N SER A 76 11.67 3.19 4.48
CA SER A 76 11.92 3.12 3.04
C SER A 76 11.99 4.49 2.35
N GLY A 77 11.82 5.58 3.11
CA GLY A 77 11.80 6.95 2.59
C GLY A 77 13.21 7.53 2.41
N PRO A 78 13.40 8.55 1.55
CA PRO A 78 14.68 9.24 1.44
C PRO A 78 15.10 9.85 2.78
N LEU A 79 16.34 9.60 3.17
CA LEU A 79 17.02 10.38 4.21
C LEU A 79 17.09 11.83 3.71
N LEU A 80 16.28 12.71 4.28
CA LEU A 80 16.45 14.15 4.11
C LEU A 80 17.68 14.59 4.93
N ASP A 81 18.37 15.66 4.50
CA ASP A 81 19.65 16.19 5.04
C ASP A 81 19.60 16.70 6.51
N GLY A 82 18.83 16.04 7.38
CA GLY A 82 18.69 16.29 8.80
C GLY A 82 18.00 15.15 9.59
N GLY A 83 17.74 13.99 8.97
CA GLY A 83 17.11 12.82 9.60
C GLY A 83 15.70 12.52 9.08
N LEU A 84 15.19 11.32 9.41
CA LEU A 84 13.84 10.92 9.04
C LEU A 84 12.80 11.63 9.92
N PRO A 85 11.76 12.26 9.33
CA PRO A 85 10.59 12.73 10.08
C PRO A 85 10.02 11.64 11.01
N PRO A 86 9.28 12.03 12.06
CA PRO A 86 8.59 11.07 12.92
C PRO A 86 7.58 10.25 12.11
N VAL A 87 7.29 9.02 12.56
CA VAL A 87 6.31 8.11 11.92
C VAL A 87 4.96 8.80 11.67
N ALA A 88 4.51 9.65 12.60
CA ALA A 88 3.26 10.40 12.48
C ALA A 88 3.19 11.31 11.23
N ALA A 89 4.34 11.75 10.68
CA ALA A 89 4.37 12.52 9.44
C ALA A 89 3.98 11.68 8.20
N TYR A 90 4.09 10.35 8.30
CA TYR A 90 3.77 9.40 7.23
C TYR A 90 2.36 8.80 7.37
N GLU A 91 1.67 9.01 8.50
CA GLU A 91 0.31 8.49 8.74
C GLU A 91 -0.69 8.90 7.64
N PRO A 92 -0.72 10.16 7.14
CA PRO A 92 -1.63 10.53 6.07
C PRO A 92 -1.36 9.76 4.77
N ALA A 93 -0.09 9.54 4.44
CA ALA A 93 0.30 8.77 3.26
C ALA A 93 -0.04 7.29 3.42
N ALA A 94 0.22 6.72 4.60
CA ALA A 94 -0.11 5.34 4.93
C ALA A 94 -1.63 5.07 4.81
N ARG A 95 -2.46 5.97 5.38
CA ARG A 95 -3.91 5.87 5.29
C ARG A 95 -4.39 5.95 3.84
N GLU A 96 -3.84 6.89 3.06
CA GLU A 96 -4.19 7.03 1.64
C GLU A 96 -3.84 5.78 0.81
N VAL A 97 -2.68 5.13 1.06
CA VAL A 97 -2.32 3.87 0.37
C VAL A 97 -3.35 2.78 0.65
N VAL A 98 -3.70 2.58 1.91
CA VAL A 98 -4.67 1.54 2.30
C VAL A 98 -6.07 1.88 1.77
N GLU A 99 -6.50 3.15 1.85
CA GLU A 99 -7.80 3.57 1.32
C GLU A 99 -7.90 3.39 -0.20
N ARG A 100 -6.84 3.70 -0.96
CA ARG A 100 -6.79 3.47 -2.41
C ARG A 100 -6.77 1.99 -2.78
N TYR A 101 -6.03 1.19 -2.02
CA TYR A 101 -6.02 -0.26 -2.17
C TYR A 101 -7.43 -0.84 -2.01
N VAL A 102 -8.11 -0.49 -0.92
CA VAL A 102 -9.49 -0.92 -0.62
C VAL A 102 -10.47 -0.47 -1.71
N ARG A 103 -10.36 0.79 -2.18
CA ARG A 103 -11.20 1.33 -3.25
C ARG A 103 -10.98 0.64 -4.60
N GLY A 104 -9.83 0.00 -4.79
CA GLY A 104 -9.52 -0.74 -6.01
C GLY A 104 -9.22 0.14 -7.21
N GLU A 105 -8.61 1.32 -7.00
CA GLU A 105 -8.26 2.26 -8.08
C GLU A 105 -7.23 1.71 -9.08
N ALA A 106 -6.74 0.48 -8.90
CA ALA A 106 -5.87 -0.22 -9.85
C ALA A 106 -6.57 -0.74 -11.14
N ARG A 107 -7.87 -0.46 -11.34
CA ARG A 107 -8.58 -0.86 -12.58
C ARG A 107 -8.87 0.32 -13.51
N ARG A 108 -7.86 1.13 -13.81
CA ARG A 108 -7.73 1.86 -15.09
C ARG A 108 -6.27 1.94 -15.52
N VAL A 109 -5.62 0.79 -15.66
CA VAL A 109 -4.63 0.71 -16.74
C VAL A 109 -5.45 0.52 -18.00
N GLU A 110 -5.78 1.62 -18.67
CA GLU A 110 -6.21 1.58 -20.07
C GLU A 110 -5.09 0.87 -20.82
N LEU A 111 -5.29 -0.41 -21.14
CA LEU A 111 -4.51 -1.06 -22.18
C LEU A 111 -4.73 -0.20 -23.43
N PRO A 112 -3.67 0.33 -24.08
CA PRO A 112 -3.86 1.00 -25.35
C PRO A 112 -4.52 0.00 -26.28
N PHE A 113 -5.71 0.36 -26.74
CA PHE A 113 -6.46 -0.38 -27.75
C PHE A 113 -5.59 -0.40 -29.02
N THR A 114 -4.76 -1.43 -29.20
CA THR A 114 -4.16 -1.71 -30.50
C THR A 114 -5.26 -2.33 -31.36
N GLY A 115 -6.07 -1.46 -31.95
CA GLY A 115 -6.87 -1.79 -33.12
C GLY A 115 -5.97 -1.90 -34.35
N GLY A 116 -6.36 -2.78 -35.28
CA GLY A 116 -5.77 -2.91 -36.62
C GLY A 116 -5.41 -4.33 -36.96
#